data_AF-A0A9E7H0Z9-F1
#
_entry.id   AF-A0A9E7H0Z9-F1
#
_cell.length_a   1.000
_cell.length_b   1.000
_cell.length_c   1.000
_cell.angle_alpha   90.00
_cell.angle_beta   90.00
_cell.angle_gamma   90.00
#
_symmetry.space_group_name_H-M   'P 1'
#
loop_
_entity.id
_entity.type
_entity.pdbx_description
1 polymer ?
#
loop_
_entity_poly.entity_id
_entity_poly.type
_entity_poly.pdbx_seq_one_letter_code
_entity_poly.pdbx_strand_id
1 'polypeptide(L)'
;MTVKMKLLEVSLGLATQVFMFMDAGQYAKQLEQLGIKKEEFAERLVQILEEYNHPSTKVPRIRRFTIEITIWMMNCDEKYIRLFTGLGMEEELECVSETTSEIECFNIFSGSLGLRRHGTTIGSLVDIALELMGTS
;
A
#
# COMPACT_ATOMS: atom_id res chain seq x y z
N MET A 1 3.31 4.25 -21.49
CA MET A 1 3.72 3.61 -20.22
C MET A 1 3.43 4.48 -19.00
N THR A 2 3.90 5.74 -18.98
CA THR A 2 3.77 6.67 -17.83
C THR A 2 2.33 6.94 -17.35
N VAL A 3 1.34 6.96 -18.25
CA VAL A 3 -0.07 7.24 -17.90
C VAL A 3 -0.68 6.13 -17.04
N LYS A 4 -0.41 4.86 -17.35
CA LYS A 4 -0.96 3.72 -16.61
C LYS A 4 -0.42 3.66 -15.18
N MET A 5 0.88 3.87 -15.00
CA MET A 5 1.52 3.89 -13.68
C MET A 5 0.96 5.02 -12.80
N LYS A 6 0.82 6.23 -13.37
CA LYS A 6 0.21 7.36 -12.66
C LYS A 6 -1.24 7.10 -12.30
N LEU A 7 -2.01 6.51 -13.21
CA LEU A 7 -3.39 6.13 -12.92
C LEU A 7 -3.45 5.15 -11.76
N LEU A 8 -2.58 4.13 -11.75
CA LEU A 8 -2.49 3.19 -10.64
C LEU A 8 -2.17 3.87 -9.31
N GLU A 9 -1.13 4.74 -9.25
CA GLU A 9 -0.80 5.50 -8.04
C GLU A 9 -2.00 6.33 -7.54
N VAL A 10 -2.69 7.01 -8.44
CA VAL A 10 -3.88 7.83 -8.12
C VAL A 10 -5.04 6.94 -7.64
N SER A 11 -5.27 5.79 -8.26
CA SER A 11 -6.31 4.84 -7.86
C SER A 11 -6.05 4.26 -6.47
N LEU A 12 -4.80 3.89 -6.16
CA LEU A 12 -4.41 3.43 -4.83
C LEU A 12 -4.58 4.54 -3.78
N GLY A 13 -4.15 5.76 -4.11
CA GLY A 13 -4.35 6.92 -3.23
C GLY A 13 -5.81 7.27 -2.98
N LEU A 14 -6.69 7.06 -3.96
CA LEU A 14 -8.13 7.19 -3.76
C LEU A 14 -8.67 6.05 -2.87
N ALA A 15 -8.21 4.81 -3.11
CA ALA A 15 -8.63 3.66 -2.34
C ALA A 15 -8.30 3.82 -0.85
N THR A 16 -7.12 4.33 -0.48
CA THR A 16 -6.79 4.60 0.93
C THR A 16 -7.79 5.56 1.58
N GLN A 17 -8.27 6.57 0.85
CA GLN A 17 -9.27 7.51 1.38
C GLN A 17 -10.66 6.89 1.50
N VAL A 18 -11.04 6.02 0.55
CA VAL A 18 -12.35 5.36 0.54
C VAL A 18 -12.43 4.28 1.61
N PHE A 19 -11.38 3.47 1.77
CA PHE A 19 -11.35 2.35 2.70
C PHE A 19 -11.45 2.78 4.17
N MET A 20 -11.02 3.99 4.53
CA MET A 20 -11.24 4.56 5.87
C MET A 20 -12.71 4.59 6.30
N PHE A 21 -13.64 4.54 5.34
CA PHE A 21 -15.09 4.58 5.61
C PHE A 21 -15.77 3.23 5.37
N MET A 22 -15.00 2.17 5.11
CA MET A 22 -15.53 0.83 4.88
C MET A 22 -15.16 -0.13 6.01
N ASP A 23 -16.11 -0.96 6.42
CA ASP A 23 -15.83 -2.13 7.24
C ASP A 23 -15.49 -3.37 6.40
N ALA A 24 -14.98 -4.42 7.05
CA ALA A 24 -14.58 -5.66 6.40
C ALA A 24 -15.71 -6.35 5.61
N GLY A 25 -16.96 -6.24 6.09
CA GLY A 25 -18.14 -6.81 5.44
C GLY A 25 -18.54 -6.04 4.19
N GLN A 26 -18.54 -4.70 4.26
CA GLN A 26 -18.78 -3.83 3.12
C GLN A 26 -17.73 -4.05 2.02
N TYR A 27 -16.46 -4.11 2.39
CA TYR A 27 -15.38 -4.40 1.45
C TYR A 27 -15.52 -5.77 0.79
N ALA A 28 -15.76 -6.82 1.58
CA ALA A 28 -15.95 -8.16 1.05
C ALA A 28 -17.11 -8.22 0.04
N LYS A 29 -18.23 -7.56 0.35
CA LYS A 29 -19.39 -7.46 -0.53
C LYS A 29 -19.08 -6.71 -1.83
N GLN A 30 -18.32 -5.62 -1.77
CA GLN A 30 -17.91 -4.87 -2.96
C GLN A 30 -17.03 -5.71 -3.89
N LEU A 31 -16.04 -6.43 -3.33
CA LEU A 31 -15.20 -7.32 -4.13
C LEU A 31 -16.01 -8.44 -4.79
N GLU A 32 -16.93 -9.05 -4.05
CA GLU A 32 -17.82 -10.09 -4.58
C GLU A 32 -18.70 -9.56 -5.73
N GLN A 33 -19.28 -8.37 -5.58
CA GLN A 33 -20.08 -7.72 -6.63
C GLN A 33 -19.27 -7.41 -7.89
N LEU A 34 -17.98 -7.14 -7.75
CA LEU A 34 -17.05 -6.89 -8.85
C LEU A 34 -16.46 -8.19 -9.43
N GLY A 35 -16.73 -9.34 -8.82
CA GLY A 35 -16.15 -10.64 -9.20
C GLY A 35 -14.65 -10.75 -8.91
N ILE A 36 -14.12 -9.88 -8.03
CA ILE A 36 -12.70 -9.84 -7.68
C ILE A 36 -12.46 -10.76 -6.48
N LYS A 37 -11.51 -11.68 -6.61
CA LYS A 37 -11.09 -12.52 -5.50
C LYS A 37 -10.21 -11.71 -4.54
N LYS A 38 -10.39 -11.93 -3.24
CA LYS A 38 -9.63 -11.24 -2.19
C LYS A 38 -8.14 -11.54 -2.30
N GLU A 39 -7.84 -12.78 -2.67
CA GLU A 39 -6.50 -13.30 -2.90
C GLU A 39 -5.82 -12.59 -4.06
N GLU A 40 -6.54 -12.37 -5.17
CA GLU A 40 -6.02 -11.66 -6.35
C GLU A 40 -5.69 -10.19 -6.02
N PHE A 41 -6.53 -9.54 -5.21
CA PHE A 41 -6.25 -8.18 -4.78
C PHE A 41 -5.02 -8.11 -3.87
N ALA A 42 -4.90 -9.02 -2.90
CA ALA A 42 -3.73 -9.09 -2.01
C ALA A 42 -2.44 -9.41 -2.78
N GLU A 43 -2.48 -10.39 -3.68
CA GLU A 43 -1.36 -10.75 -4.56
C GLU A 43 -0.91 -9.55 -5.40
N ARG A 44 -1.88 -8.76 -5.92
CA ARG A 44 -1.54 -7.56 -6.69
C ARG A 44 -0.81 -6.51 -5.85
N LEU A 45 -1.10 -6.37 -4.57
CA LEU A 45 -0.40 -5.44 -3.69
C LEU A 45 1.05 -5.88 -3.45
N VAL A 46 1.29 -7.18 -3.23
CA VAL A 46 2.66 -7.74 -3.12
C VAL A 46 3.44 -7.49 -4.41
N GLN A 47 2.87 -7.83 -5.57
CA GLN A 47 3.50 -7.60 -6.87
C GLN A 47 3.83 -6.13 -7.14
N ILE A 48 3.03 -5.19 -6.59
CA ILE A 48 3.33 -3.76 -6.70
C ILE A 48 4.59 -3.42 -5.89
N LEU A 49 4.74 -3.93 -4.67
CA LEU A 49 5.98 -3.68 -3.91
C LEU A 49 7.19 -4.33 -4.59
N GLU A 50 7.03 -5.54 -5.13
CA GLU A 50 8.07 -6.24 -5.90
C GLU A 50 8.50 -5.43 -7.15
N GLU A 51 7.53 -4.96 -7.95
CA GLU A 51 7.78 -4.13 -9.14
C GLU A 51 8.44 -2.78 -8.77
N TYR A 52 8.10 -2.24 -7.60
CA TYR A 52 8.60 -0.97 -7.09
C TYR A 52 9.54 -1.15 -5.89
N ASN A 53 10.44 -2.15 -5.95
CA ASN A 53 11.44 -2.43 -4.91
C ASN A 53 12.46 -1.29 -4.68
N HIS A 54 12.44 -0.22 -5.49
CA HIS A 54 13.21 1.01 -5.29
C HIS A 54 12.34 2.25 -5.50
N PRO A 55 12.60 3.39 -4.81
CA PRO A 55 11.80 4.61 -4.94
C PRO A 55 11.66 5.09 -6.39
N SER A 56 10.44 5.47 -6.77
CA SER A 56 10.15 5.94 -8.14
C SER A 56 9.79 7.42 -8.15
N THR A 57 10.56 8.23 -8.85
CA THR A 57 10.24 9.67 -9.05
C THR A 57 8.99 9.90 -9.92
N LYS A 58 8.54 8.87 -10.66
CA LYS A 58 7.36 8.95 -11.54
C LYS A 58 6.05 8.70 -10.81
N VAL A 59 6.09 7.89 -9.75
CA VAL A 59 4.95 7.47 -8.91
C VAL A 59 5.40 7.39 -7.44
N PRO A 60 5.84 8.51 -6.83
CA PRO A 60 6.57 8.52 -5.56
C PRO A 60 5.78 8.03 -4.34
N ARG A 61 4.47 7.86 -4.44
CA ARG A 61 3.60 7.42 -3.33
C ARG A 61 3.06 6.00 -3.53
N ILE A 62 3.44 5.31 -4.60
CA ILE A 62 2.85 4.01 -4.93
C ILE A 62 3.07 2.98 -3.82
N ARG A 63 4.29 2.91 -3.26
CA ARG A 63 4.60 2.03 -2.13
C ARG A 63 3.85 2.41 -0.87
N ARG A 64 3.85 3.70 -0.51
CA ARG A 64 3.08 4.21 0.64
C ARG A 64 1.63 3.78 0.59
N PHE A 65 0.94 4.05 -0.52
CA PHE A 65 -0.48 3.70 -0.63
C PHE A 65 -0.71 2.19 -0.58
N THR A 66 0.21 1.40 -1.15
CA THR A 66 0.15 -0.06 -1.11
C THR A 66 0.27 -0.58 0.32
N ILE A 67 1.22 -0.05 1.11
CA ILE A 67 1.41 -0.41 2.52
C ILE A 67 0.20 0.04 3.37
N GLU A 68 -0.31 1.26 3.15
CA GLU A 68 -1.51 1.75 3.86
C GLU A 68 -2.74 0.87 3.61
N ILE A 69 -2.96 0.42 2.37
CA ILE A 69 -4.03 -0.53 2.04
C ILE A 69 -3.79 -1.88 2.72
N THR A 70 -2.56 -2.37 2.72
CA THR A 70 -2.18 -3.65 3.34
C THR A 70 -2.46 -3.64 4.85
N ILE A 71 -2.02 -2.58 5.55
CA ILE A 71 -2.29 -2.36 6.98
C ILE A 71 -3.80 -2.31 7.24
N TRP A 72 -4.55 -1.59 6.39
CA TRP A 72 -6.00 -1.52 6.54
C TRP A 72 -6.66 -2.89 6.38
N MET A 73 -6.24 -3.70 5.40
CA MET A 73 -6.75 -5.06 5.21
C MET A 73 -6.46 -5.95 6.44
N MET A 74 -5.23 -5.92 6.95
CA MET A 74 -4.85 -6.69 8.15
C MET A 74 -5.64 -6.28 9.39
N ASN A 75 -5.89 -4.99 9.58
CA ASN A 75 -6.74 -4.50 10.67
C ASN A 75 -8.23 -4.85 10.50
N CYS A 76 -8.70 -5.02 9.27
CA CYS A 76 -10.08 -5.39 8.99
C CYS A 76 -10.38 -6.84 9.35
N ASP A 77 -9.45 -7.76 9.09
CA ASP A 77 -9.63 -9.20 9.35
C ASP A 77 -8.27 -9.92 9.40
N GLU A 78 -8.02 -10.63 10.50
CA GLU A 78 -6.78 -11.39 10.74
C GLU A 78 -6.47 -12.42 9.63
N LYS A 79 -7.46 -12.88 8.87
CA LYS A 79 -7.21 -13.77 7.72
C LYS A 79 -6.26 -13.15 6.69
N TYR A 80 -6.27 -11.82 6.56
CA TYR A 80 -5.39 -11.11 5.63
C TYR A 80 -3.94 -11.15 6.09
N ILE A 81 -3.68 -11.22 7.41
CA ILE A 81 -2.32 -11.42 7.93
C ILE A 81 -1.77 -12.73 7.38
N ARG A 82 -2.50 -13.85 7.56
CA ARG A 82 -2.09 -15.17 7.06
C ARG A 82 -1.92 -15.20 5.54
N LEU A 83 -2.81 -14.52 4.82
CA LEU A 83 -2.74 -14.42 3.36
C LEU A 83 -1.48 -13.68 2.92
N PHE A 84 -1.18 -12.52 3.51
CA PHE A 84 0.01 -11.74 3.17
C PHE A 84 1.31 -12.45 3.54
N THR A 85 1.36 -13.12 4.69
CA THR A 85 2.51 -13.98 5.05
C THR A 85 2.71 -15.08 4.00
N GLY A 86 1.65 -15.75 3.56
CA GLY A 86 1.74 -16.79 2.53
C GLY A 86 2.11 -16.28 1.13
N LEU A 87 1.95 -14.98 0.87
CA LEU A 87 2.28 -14.33 -0.41
C LEU A 87 3.68 -13.69 -0.41
N GLY A 88 4.41 -13.68 0.70
CA GLY A 88 5.74 -13.07 0.79
C GLY A 88 5.72 -11.55 0.97
N MET A 89 4.70 -11.01 1.65
CA MET A 89 4.62 -9.56 1.92
C MET A 89 5.73 -9.07 2.87
N GLU A 90 6.23 -9.94 3.75
CA GLU A 90 7.26 -9.61 4.73
C GLU A 90 8.56 -9.22 4.03
N GLU A 91 9.03 -10.02 3.07
CA GLU A 91 10.24 -9.77 2.30
C GLU A 91 10.15 -8.46 1.51
N GLU A 92 8.97 -8.17 0.95
CA GLU A 92 8.73 -6.91 0.24
C GLU A 92 8.78 -5.71 1.19
N LEU A 93 8.20 -5.82 2.39
CA LEU A 93 8.24 -4.76 3.41
C LEU A 93 9.67 -4.49 3.90
N GLU A 94 10.47 -5.55 4.13
CA GLU A 94 11.89 -5.44 4.46
C GLU A 94 12.66 -4.71 3.35
N CYS A 95 12.43 -5.09 2.08
CA CYS A 95 13.03 -4.42 0.94
C CYS A 95 12.67 -2.92 0.88
N VAL A 96 11.43 -2.57 1.18
CA VAL A 96 11.04 -1.15 1.29
C VAL A 96 11.83 -0.44 2.38
N SER A 97 11.99 -1.06 3.56
CA SER A 97 12.76 -0.49 4.68
C SER A 97 14.22 -0.21 4.30
N GLU A 98 14.84 -1.12 3.55
CA GLU A 98 16.23 -0.99 3.10
C GLU A 98 16.42 0.07 2.00
N THR A 99 15.39 0.28 1.17
CA THR A 99 15.48 1.15 -0.02
C THR A 99 14.78 2.50 0.13
N THR A 100 14.26 2.85 1.32
CA THR A 100 13.50 4.09 1.52
C THR A 100 14.28 5.32 1.05
N SER A 101 13.56 6.31 0.51
CA SER A 101 14.14 7.59 0.12
C SER A 101 13.32 8.76 0.64
N GLU A 102 14.00 9.90 0.87
CA GLU A 102 13.37 11.13 1.34
C GLU A 102 12.23 11.61 0.44
N ILE A 103 12.26 11.29 -0.87
CA ILE A 103 11.19 11.65 -1.81
C ILE A 103 9.82 11.08 -1.41
N GLU A 104 9.78 9.93 -0.72
CA GLU A 104 8.56 9.25 -0.27
C GLU A 104 8.02 9.82 1.04
N CYS A 105 8.78 10.72 1.66
CA CYS A 105 8.37 11.43 2.86
C CYS A 105 7.54 12.68 2.54
N PHE A 106 7.31 13.03 1.26
CA PHE A 106 6.61 14.25 0.86
C PHE A 106 5.31 14.00 0.08
N ASN A 107 4.28 14.77 0.42
CA ASN A 107 3.13 14.99 -0.44
C ASN A 107 3.51 15.96 -1.57
N ILE A 108 3.59 15.43 -2.78
CA ILE A 108 3.83 16.23 -3.98
C ILE A 108 2.47 16.66 -4.54
N PHE A 109 2.15 17.94 -4.40
CA PHE A 109 1.01 18.56 -5.08
C PHE A 109 1.31 18.77 -6.57
N SER A 110 0.28 18.68 -7.41
CA SER A 110 0.42 18.91 -8.84
C SER A 110 0.77 20.38 -9.15
N GLY A 111 2.05 20.65 -9.36
CA GLY A 111 2.55 21.94 -9.85
C GLY A 111 3.18 22.80 -8.77
N SER A 112 4.51 22.84 -8.75
CA SER A 112 5.42 23.86 -8.17
C SER A 112 5.15 24.48 -6.78
N LEU A 113 4.15 24.06 -6.01
CA LEU A 113 3.77 24.68 -4.74
C LEU A 113 3.40 23.59 -3.71
N GLY A 114 4.35 23.35 -2.80
CA GLY A 114 4.12 22.68 -1.52
C GLY A 114 4.64 21.24 -1.47
N LEU A 115 5.79 21.06 -0.82
CA LEU A 115 6.19 19.77 -0.23
C LEU A 115 5.70 19.78 1.22
N ARG A 116 4.60 19.08 1.52
CA ARG A 116 4.22 18.81 2.92
C ARG A 116 4.75 17.44 3.29
N ARG A 117 5.58 17.34 4.33
CA ARG A 117 5.99 16.02 4.85
C ARG A 117 4.76 15.24 5.31
N HIS A 118 4.74 13.94 5.06
CA HIS A 118 3.78 13.06 5.71
C HIS A 118 3.98 13.12 7.23
N GLY A 119 2.88 13.03 7.98
CA GLY A 119 2.94 12.96 9.45
C GLY A 119 3.56 11.66 9.95
N THR A 120 3.48 10.60 9.14
CA THR A 120 4.04 9.27 9.39
C THR A 120 5.06 8.96 8.30
N THR A 121 6.26 8.51 8.65
CA THR A 121 7.29 8.12 7.66
C THR A 121 6.88 6.82 6.96
N ILE A 122 7.54 6.46 5.85
CA ILE A 122 7.31 5.16 5.24
C ILE A 122 7.84 4.03 6.14
N GLY A 123 8.97 4.23 6.80
CA GLY A 123 9.52 3.29 7.77
C GLY A 123 8.53 2.96 8.89
N SER A 124 7.88 3.97 9.48
CA SER A 124 6.86 3.71 10.51
C SER A 124 5.64 2.94 9.99
N LEU A 125 5.30 3.04 8.69
CA LEU A 125 4.26 2.18 8.12
C LEU A 125 4.74 0.74 7.95
N VAL A 126 6.00 0.56 7.53
CA VAL A 126 6.62 -0.76 7.45
C VAL A 126 6.63 -1.43 8.83
N ASP A 127 7.07 -0.70 9.86
CA ASP A 127 7.09 -1.19 11.24
C ASP A 127 5.69 -1.64 11.68
N ILE A 128 4.66 -0.81 11.47
CA ILE A 128 3.27 -1.16 11.79
C ILE A 128 2.81 -2.43 11.04
N ALA A 129 3.19 -2.57 9.77
CA ALA A 129 2.81 -3.73 8.97
C ALA A 129 3.48 -5.01 9.49
N LEU A 130 4.78 -4.96 9.81
CA LEU A 130 5.53 -6.09 10.37
C LEU A 130 5.04 -6.45 11.78
N GLU A 131 4.72 -5.47 12.62
CA GLU A 131 4.11 -5.68 13.93
C GLU A 131 2.77 -6.43 13.82
N LEU A 132 1.92 -6.04 12.86
CA LEU A 132 0.65 -6.74 12.59
C LEU A 132 0.86 -8.17 12.10
N MET A 133 1.95 -8.43 11.37
CA MET A 133 2.32 -9.77 10.90
C MET A 133 2.97 -10.63 11.99
N GLY A 134 3.37 -10.04 13.11
CA GLY A 134 4.06 -10.72 14.20
C GLY A 134 5.55 -10.97 13.92
N THR A 135 6.16 -10.13 13.08
CA THR A 135 7.52 -10.31 12.55
C THR A 135 8.45 -9.12 12.82
N SER A 136 8.02 -8.19 13.69
CA SER A 136 8.83 -7.05 14.17
C SER A 136 9.90 -7.45 15.20
#